data_AF-A0A2E7HV45-F1
#
_entry.id   AF-A0A2E7HV45-F1
#
_cell.length_a   1.000
_cell.length_b   1.000
_cell.length_c   1.000
_cell.angle_alpha   90.00
_cell.angle_beta   90.00
_cell.angle_gamma   90.00
#
_symmetry.space_group_name_H-M   'P 1'
#
loop_
_entity.id
_entity.type
_entity.pdbx_description
1 polymer ?
#
loop_
_entity_poly.entity_id
_entity_poly.type
_entity_poly.pdbx_seq_one_letter_code
_entity_poly.pdbx_strand_id
1 'polypeptide(L)'
;MKPQKLSALVAFILLLFLSASCSDDPSEGSASDFCKKLQVLAGPDSALTNLTLDNSQLVNQTIADLLELASEAPSSISNETQAVASLYEDILSKIVSVSPSQRTTELRKFQDELDEITTSARALELYGETECGLQFISPFETSNTPVPQVTED
;
A
#
# COMPACT_ATOMS: atom_id res chain seq x y z
N MET A 1 -9.21 41.56 -49.27
CA MET A 1 -8.38 41.77 -48.06
C MET A 1 -8.75 40.74 -46.99
N LYS A 2 -8.10 40.74 -45.83
CA LYS A 2 -8.04 39.70 -44.75
C LYS A 2 -8.49 40.36 -43.42
N PRO A 3 -8.76 39.68 -42.27
CA PRO A 3 -8.85 38.25 -41.92
C PRO A 3 -10.33 37.77 -41.98
N GLN A 4 -11.03 37.04 -41.09
CA GLN A 4 -10.81 36.40 -39.76
C GLN A 4 -11.86 35.26 -39.59
N LYS A 5 -11.55 33.98 -39.33
CA LYS A 5 -11.07 33.27 -38.12
C LYS A 5 -12.08 33.13 -36.95
N LEU A 6 -12.37 31.85 -36.64
CA LEU A 6 -12.77 31.23 -35.35
C LEU A 6 -14.07 31.67 -34.65
N SER A 7 -14.98 30.70 -34.51
CA SER A 7 -15.39 30.19 -33.18
C SER A 7 -16.03 28.80 -33.30
N ALA A 8 -15.55 27.85 -32.51
CA ALA A 8 -16.22 26.58 -32.26
C ALA A 8 -16.61 26.57 -30.78
N LEU A 9 -17.83 26.14 -30.46
CA LEU A 9 -18.30 25.98 -29.09
C LEU A 9 -19.30 24.83 -29.02
N VAL A 10 -18.78 23.61 -28.87
CA VAL A 10 -19.56 22.45 -28.45
C VAL A 10 -19.69 22.56 -26.93
N ALA A 11 -20.87 22.89 -26.44
CA ALA A 11 -21.13 22.97 -25.00
C ALA A 11 -21.27 21.56 -24.42
N PHE A 12 -20.23 21.07 -23.76
CA PHE A 12 -20.29 19.81 -23.02
C PHE A 12 -20.87 20.06 -21.63
N ILE A 13 -21.92 19.33 -21.26
CA ILE A 13 -22.56 19.45 -19.94
C ILE A 13 -21.74 18.65 -18.92
N LEU A 14 -21.29 19.32 -17.86
CA LEU A 14 -20.67 18.67 -16.70
C LEU A 14 -21.53 18.91 -15.46
N LEU A 15 -22.17 17.84 -14.99
CA LEU A 15 -22.94 17.82 -13.75
C LEU A 15 -21.98 17.71 -12.56
N LEU A 16 -21.68 18.84 -11.93
CA LEU A 16 -20.90 18.86 -10.69
C LEU A 16 -21.77 18.48 -9.49
N PHE A 17 -22.03 17.18 -9.35
CA PHE A 17 -22.38 16.59 -8.06
C PHE A 17 -21.09 16.26 -7.32
N LEU A 18 -20.64 17.15 -6.44
CA LEU A 18 -19.61 16.86 -5.44
C LEU A 18 -20.21 17.09 -4.06
N SER A 19 -20.63 15.97 -3.47
CA SER A 19 -21.15 15.86 -2.10
C SER A 19 -20.03 15.80 -1.06
N ALA A 20 -20.38 16.10 0.19
CA ALA A 20 -19.54 15.97 1.39
C ALA A 20 -18.24 16.79 1.37
N SER A 21 -18.25 17.91 2.09
CA SER A 21 -17.00 18.42 2.67
C SER A 21 -16.59 17.45 3.77
N CYS A 22 -15.56 16.64 3.53
CA CYS A 22 -14.88 15.94 4.61
C CYS A 22 -14.33 16.99 5.59
N SER A 23 -14.35 16.68 6.89
CA SER A 23 -13.78 17.54 7.91
C SER A 23 -12.35 17.09 8.14
N ASP A 24 -11.37 17.96 7.91
CA ASP A 24 -9.98 17.71 8.29
C ASP A 24 -9.89 17.51 9.81
N ASP A 25 -9.61 16.29 10.26
CA ASP A 25 -9.17 16.04 11.64
C ASP A 25 -7.63 16.13 11.66
N PRO A 26 -7.02 17.08 12.39
CA PRO A 26 -5.60 17.41 12.26
C PRO A 26 -4.64 16.39 12.91
N SER A 27 -5.07 15.13 13.04
CA SER A 27 -4.27 14.00 13.54
C SER A 27 -4.13 12.83 12.54
N GLU A 28 -4.83 12.84 11.40
CA GLU A 28 -4.62 11.85 10.35
C GLU A 28 -3.48 12.23 9.40
N GLY A 29 -2.69 11.25 8.97
CA GLY A 29 -1.78 11.42 7.84
C GLY A 29 -2.58 11.64 6.56
N SER A 30 -2.21 12.65 5.75
CA SER A 30 -2.98 12.95 4.54
C SER A 30 -2.86 11.78 3.55
N ALA A 31 -3.98 11.32 2.99
CA ALA A 31 -3.98 10.24 2.00
C ALA A 31 -3.03 10.54 0.82
N SER A 32 -2.84 11.83 0.49
CA SER A 32 -1.87 12.28 -0.50
C SER A 32 -0.43 11.96 -0.09
N ASP A 33 -0.05 12.10 1.17
CA ASP A 33 1.33 11.87 1.66
C ASP A 33 1.59 10.38 1.90
N PHE A 34 0.61 9.67 2.46
CA PHE A 34 0.60 8.21 2.51
C PHE A 34 0.82 7.57 1.12
N CYS A 35 0.07 8.01 0.11
CA CYS A 35 0.23 7.52 -1.26
C CYS A 35 1.62 7.81 -1.85
N LYS A 36 2.25 8.95 -1.50
CA LYS A 36 3.65 9.23 -1.90
C LYS A 36 4.62 8.27 -1.22
N LYS A 37 4.47 8.00 0.08
CA LYS A 37 5.32 7.02 0.79
C LYS A 37 5.14 5.61 0.25
N LEU A 38 3.90 5.17 0.01
CA LEU A 38 3.60 3.88 -0.59
C LEU A 38 4.20 3.77 -2.01
N GLN A 39 4.12 4.83 -2.82
CA GLN A 39 4.76 4.88 -4.14
C GLN A 39 6.30 4.77 -4.06
N VAL A 40 6.92 5.43 -3.08
CA VAL A 40 8.38 5.37 -2.87
C VAL A 40 8.80 3.97 -2.39
N LEU A 41 8.04 3.34 -1.48
CA LEU A 41 8.30 2.00 -0.97
C LEU A 41 8.10 0.90 -2.04
N ALA A 42 7.08 1.01 -2.86
CA ALA A 42 6.82 0.11 -4.00
C ALA A 42 7.70 0.41 -5.23
N GLY A 43 8.49 1.50 -5.20
CA GLY A 43 9.33 1.93 -6.31
C GLY A 43 10.59 1.06 -6.51
N PRO A 44 11.12 0.97 -7.75
CA PRO A 44 12.26 0.08 -8.06
C PRO A 44 13.55 0.46 -7.32
N ASP A 45 13.70 1.73 -6.94
CA ASP A 45 14.86 2.27 -6.22
C ASP A 45 14.71 2.20 -4.69
N SER A 46 13.64 1.58 -4.16
CA SER A 46 13.34 1.56 -2.72
C SER A 46 14.28 0.67 -1.91
N ALA A 47 14.36 0.92 -0.59
CA ALA A 47 15.09 0.06 0.34
C ALA A 47 14.49 -1.36 0.40
N LEU A 48 13.17 -1.49 0.24
CA LEU A 48 12.45 -2.76 0.20
C LEU A 48 12.76 -3.58 -1.06
N THR A 49 12.76 -2.95 -2.24
CA THR A 49 13.08 -3.62 -3.52
C THR A 49 14.57 -3.98 -3.63
N ASN A 50 15.46 -3.18 -3.02
CA ASN A 50 16.90 -3.40 -3.02
C ASN A 50 17.41 -4.07 -1.72
N LEU A 51 16.50 -4.67 -0.94
CA LEU A 51 16.78 -5.22 0.37
C LEU A 51 17.83 -6.33 0.33
N THR A 52 18.89 -6.17 1.10
CA THR A 52 19.93 -7.19 1.30
C THR A 52 20.10 -7.49 2.80
N LEU A 53 19.77 -8.71 3.20
CA LEU A 53 19.69 -9.14 4.61
C LEU A 53 21.06 -9.18 5.33
N ASP A 54 22.16 -9.02 4.58
CA ASP A 54 23.52 -8.90 5.11
C ASP A 54 23.95 -7.42 5.28
N ASN A 55 23.13 -6.46 4.87
CA ASN A 55 23.32 -5.03 5.09
C ASN A 55 22.31 -4.51 6.13
N SER A 56 22.74 -4.51 7.40
CA SER A 56 21.90 -4.05 8.52
C SER A 56 21.44 -2.59 8.42
N GLN A 57 22.15 -1.72 7.69
CA GLN A 57 21.69 -0.36 7.45
C GLN A 57 20.47 -0.33 6.53
N LEU A 58 20.48 -1.10 5.44
CA LEU A 58 19.31 -1.20 4.54
C LEU A 58 18.12 -1.89 5.21
N VAL A 59 18.37 -2.90 6.04
CA VAL A 59 17.30 -3.56 6.82
C VAL A 59 16.67 -2.56 7.81
N ASN A 60 17.48 -1.85 8.60
CA ASN A 60 16.98 -0.86 9.55
C ASN A 60 16.24 0.30 8.84
N GLN A 61 16.70 0.73 7.66
CA GLN A 61 15.99 1.72 6.85
C GLN A 61 14.64 1.18 6.38
N THR A 62 14.60 -0.05 5.85
CA THR A 62 13.35 -0.68 5.39
C THR A 62 12.32 -0.81 6.52
N ILE A 63 12.76 -1.18 7.73
CA ILE A 63 11.90 -1.21 8.93
C ILE A 63 11.38 0.20 9.25
N ALA A 64 12.26 1.21 9.26
CA ALA A 64 11.87 2.59 9.53
C ALA A 64 10.87 3.13 8.50
N ASP A 65 11.10 2.89 7.21
CA ASP A 65 10.21 3.32 6.11
C ASP A 65 8.81 2.66 6.24
N LEU A 66 8.74 1.37 6.61
CA LEU A 66 7.49 0.64 6.82
C LEU A 66 6.70 1.16 8.03
N LEU A 67 7.39 1.43 9.14
CA LEU A 67 6.76 2.00 10.33
C LEU A 67 6.32 3.46 10.12
N GLU A 68 7.07 4.23 9.33
CA GLU A 68 6.70 5.59 8.96
C GLU A 68 5.43 5.57 8.06
N LEU A 69 5.37 4.66 7.09
CA LEU A 69 4.17 4.42 6.27
C LEU A 69 2.94 4.07 7.13
N ALA A 70 3.09 3.18 8.12
CA ALA A 70 2.00 2.85 9.05
C ALA A 70 1.58 4.06 9.91
N SER A 71 2.53 4.91 10.33
CA SER A 71 2.24 6.09 11.13
C SER A 71 1.52 7.22 10.37
N GLU A 72 1.62 7.25 9.04
CA GLU A 72 0.91 8.20 8.17
C GLU A 72 -0.34 7.59 7.49
N ALA A 73 -0.71 6.34 7.82
CA ALA A 73 -1.82 5.65 7.19
C ALA A 73 -3.19 6.30 7.56
N PRO A 74 -4.03 6.67 6.56
CA PRO A 74 -5.39 7.15 6.81
C PRO A 74 -6.24 6.13 7.57
N SER A 75 -7.24 6.59 8.33
CA SER A 75 -8.07 5.73 9.19
C SER A 75 -8.85 4.63 8.46
N SER A 76 -8.97 4.72 7.13
CA SER A 76 -9.57 3.69 6.27
C SER A 76 -8.64 2.53 5.91
N ILE A 77 -7.34 2.60 6.23
CA ILE A 77 -6.35 1.54 5.94
C ILE A 77 -5.26 1.39 7.03
N SER A 78 -5.40 2.08 8.17
CA SER A 78 -4.35 2.17 9.19
C SER A 78 -4.12 0.87 9.95
N ASN A 79 -5.17 0.10 10.26
CA ASN A 79 -5.02 -1.20 10.93
C ASN A 79 -4.30 -2.21 10.02
N GLU A 80 -4.67 -2.22 8.75
CA GLU A 80 -4.14 -3.10 7.72
C GLU A 80 -2.67 -2.79 7.44
N THR A 81 -2.34 -1.49 7.30
CA THR A 81 -0.96 -1.03 7.11
C THR A 81 -0.10 -1.34 8.35
N GLN A 82 -0.62 -1.08 9.56
CA GLN A 82 0.11 -1.36 10.80
C GLN A 82 0.37 -2.87 10.99
N ALA A 83 -0.59 -3.73 10.65
CA ALA A 83 -0.43 -5.19 10.72
C ALA A 83 0.67 -5.68 9.76
N VAL A 84 0.69 -5.17 8.52
CA VAL A 84 1.73 -5.48 7.53
C VAL A 84 3.09 -4.95 8.02
N ALA A 85 3.18 -3.69 8.43
CA ALA A 85 4.44 -3.07 8.86
C ALA A 85 5.06 -3.78 10.06
N SER A 86 4.26 -4.12 11.09
CA SER A 86 4.75 -4.81 12.29
C SER A 86 5.23 -6.24 12.01
N LEU A 87 4.52 -7.02 11.18
CA LEU A 87 5.02 -8.37 10.84
C LEU A 87 6.32 -8.30 10.04
N TYR A 88 6.46 -7.33 9.12
CA TYR A 88 7.72 -7.13 8.41
C TYR A 88 8.84 -6.63 9.33
N GLU A 89 8.56 -5.78 10.33
CA GLU A 89 9.52 -5.42 11.39
C GLU A 89 10.02 -6.66 12.13
N ASP A 90 9.12 -7.51 12.62
CA ASP A 90 9.46 -8.73 13.36
C ASP A 90 10.26 -9.72 12.50
N ILE A 91 9.81 -9.99 11.26
CA ILE A 91 10.50 -10.87 10.31
C ILE A 91 11.91 -10.35 10.03
N LEU A 92 12.05 -9.07 9.69
CA LEU A 92 13.34 -8.48 9.32
C LEU A 92 14.31 -8.45 10.50
N SER A 93 13.85 -7.95 11.66
CA SER A 93 14.61 -7.92 12.91
C SER A 93 15.09 -9.31 13.31
N LYS A 94 14.22 -10.32 13.18
CA LYS A 94 14.55 -11.71 13.49
C LYS A 94 15.55 -12.33 12.50
N ILE A 95 15.44 -12.02 11.21
CA ILE A 95 16.29 -12.57 10.16
C ILE A 95 17.71 -11.99 10.19
N VAL A 96 17.91 -10.74 10.64
CA VAL A 96 19.25 -10.18 10.89
C VAL A 96 19.85 -10.60 12.23
N SER A 97 19.03 -10.99 13.22
CA SER A 97 19.52 -11.46 14.52
C SER A 97 20.14 -12.86 14.49
N VAL A 98 20.08 -13.58 13.37
CA VAL A 98 20.53 -14.97 13.24
C VAL A 98 21.50 -15.17 12.09
N SER A 99 22.28 -16.25 12.14
CA SER A 99 23.23 -16.56 11.06
C SER A 99 22.51 -16.94 9.74
N PRO A 100 23.13 -16.73 8.56
CA PRO A 100 22.47 -16.99 7.27
C PRO A 100 21.89 -18.41 7.11
N SER A 101 22.51 -19.43 7.72
CA SER A 101 22.03 -20.82 7.70
C SER A 101 20.80 -21.08 8.58
N GLN A 102 20.47 -20.16 9.50
CA GLN A 102 19.28 -20.24 10.36
C GLN A 102 18.09 -19.47 9.78
N ARG A 103 18.31 -18.48 8.90
CA ARG A 103 17.26 -17.58 8.36
C ARG A 103 16.03 -18.32 7.82
N THR A 104 16.22 -19.37 7.02
CA THR A 104 15.10 -20.17 6.48
C THR A 104 14.31 -20.92 7.57
N THR A 105 14.95 -21.28 8.68
CA THR A 105 14.30 -21.97 9.81
C THR A 105 13.57 -20.99 10.73
N GLU A 106 14.05 -19.75 10.86
CA GLU A 106 13.31 -18.70 11.57
C GLU A 106 12.14 -18.15 10.72
N LEU A 107 12.32 -17.92 9.41
CA LEU A 107 11.25 -17.48 8.52
C LEU A 107 10.06 -18.45 8.47
N ARG A 108 10.31 -19.77 8.59
CA ARG A 108 9.23 -20.76 8.70
C ARG A 108 8.35 -20.63 9.94
N LYS A 109 8.77 -19.88 10.96
CA LYS A 109 7.99 -19.66 12.18
C LYS A 109 6.95 -18.55 12.04
N PHE A 110 7.08 -17.73 10.99
CA PHE A 110 6.17 -16.63 10.66
C PHE A 110 5.12 -17.04 9.60
N GLN A 111 4.95 -18.33 9.32
CA GLN A 111 4.06 -18.77 8.23
C GLN A 111 2.59 -18.58 8.58
N ASP A 112 2.21 -18.87 9.82
CA ASP A 112 0.83 -18.69 10.30
C ASP A 112 0.49 -17.18 10.32
N GLU A 113 1.41 -16.32 10.76
CA GLU A 113 1.26 -14.86 10.78
C GLU A 113 1.23 -14.25 9.35
N LEU A 114 1.99 -14.79 8.40
CA LEU A 114 1.94 -14.37 6.98
C LEU A 114 0.59 -14.73 6.33
N ASP A 115 0.03 -15.89 6.65
CA ASP A 115 -1.32 -16.28 6.21
C ASP A 115 -2.39 -15.39 6.88
N GLU A 116 -2.25 -15.02 8.16
CA GLU A 116 -3.15 -14.08 8.85
C GLU A 116 -3.13 -12.68 8.22
N ILE A 117 -1.96 -12.07 7.99
CA ILE A 117 -1.88 -10.72 7.39
C ILE A 117 -2.22 -10.67 5.90
N THR A 118 -2.38 -11.80 5.20
CA THR A 118 -2.63 -11.83 3.75
C THR A 118 -3.89 -11.04 3.35
N THR A 119 -4.87 -10.93 4.24
CA THR A 119 -6.05 -10.06 4.01
C THR A 119 -5.70 -8.58 4.10
N SER A 120 -4.90 -8.18 5.10
CA SER A 120 -4.42 -6.81 5.28
C SER A 120 -3.49 -6.35 4.15
N ALA A 121 -2.59 -7.24 3.70
CA ALA A 121 -1.69 -6.97 2.59
C ALA A 121 -2.45 -6.75 1.27
N ARG A 122 -3.51 -7.54 1.01
CA ARG A 122 -4.43 -7.34 -0.12
C ARG A 122 -5.23 -6.04 -0.02
N ALA A 123 -5.65 -5.64 1.18
CA ALA A 123 -6.34 -4.37 1.38
C ALA A 123 -5.42 -3.18 1.10
N LEU A 124 -4.16 -3.24 1.55
CA LEU A 124 -3.14 -2.21 1.29
C LEU A 124 -2.77 -2.14 -0.20
N GLU A 125 -2.68 -3.28 -0.89
CA GLU A 125 -2.48 -3.34 -2.34
C GLU A 125 -3.67 -2.70 -3.08
N LEU A 126 -4.90 -3.09 -2.77
CA LEU A 126 -6.12 -2.55 -3.38
C LEU A 126 -6.24 -1.04 -3.16
N TYR A 127 -5.96 -0.54 -1.95
CA TYR A 127 -5.91 0.89 -1.66
C TYR A 127 -4.84 1.60 -2.51
N GLY A 128 -3.67 0.97 -2.66
CA GLY A 128 -2.61 1.42 -3.55
C GLY A 128 -3.07 1.55 -5.01
N GLU A 129 -3.88 0.62 -5.51
CA GLU A 129 -4.42 0.69 -6.86
C GLU A 129 -5.56 1.72 -7.02
N THR A 130 -6.54 1.75 -6.10
CA THR A 130 -7.75 2.59 -6.26
C THR A 130 -7.55 4.04 -5.85
N GLU A 131 -6.92 4.29 -4.69
CA GLU A 131 -6.77 5.64 -4.12
C GLU A 131 -5.42 6.27 -4.53
N CYS A 132 -4.34 5.47 -4.56
CA CYS A 132 -3.01 5.96 -4.92
C CYS A 132 -2.66 5.84 -6.41
N GLY A 133 -3.44 5.11 -7.20
CA GLY A 133 -3.22 4.94 -8.64
C GLY A 133 -1.94 4.15 -9.00
N LEU A 134 -1.46 3.31 -8.10
CA LEU A 134 -0.29 2.45 -8.30
C LEU A 134 -0.60 1.27 -9.23
N GLN A 135 0.46 0.66 -9.77
CA GLN A 135 0.37 -0.57 -10.55
C GLN A 135 1.44 -1.53 -10.04
N PHE A 136 1.02 -2.58 -9.35
CA PHE A 136 1.94 -3.56 -8.80
C PHE A 136 2.40 -4.54 -9.89
N ILE A 137 3.69 -4.88 -9.91
CA ILE A 137 4.29 -5.73 -10.96
C ILE A 137 3.90 -7.21 -10.77
N SER A 138 3.53 -7.58 -9.54
CA SER A 138 3.09 -8.92 -9.15
C SER A 138 2.01 -8.77 -8.06
N PRO A 139 0.78 -8.35 -8.41
CA PRO A 139 -0.30 -8.19 -7.44
C PRO A 139 -0.69 -9.53 -6.83
N PHE A 140 -1.37 -9.50 -5.68
CA PHE A 140 -1.98 -10.70 -5.11
C PHE A 140 -3.02 -11.29 -6.05
N GLU A 141 -2.92 -12.59 -6.31
CA GLU A 141 -3.92 -13.34 -7.09
C GLU A 141 -5.33 -13.06 -6.56
N THR A 142 -6.20 -12.55 -7.44
CA THR A 142 -7.58 -12.21 -7.08
C THR A 142 -8.34 -13.48 -6.70
N SER A 143 -9.11 -13.42 -5.61
CA SER A 143 -9.81 -14.59 -5.09
C SER A 143 -10.96 -14.96 -6.03
N ASN A 144 -10.70 -15.91 -6.93
CA ASN A 144 -11.68 -16.46 -7.87
C ASN A 144 -12.70 -17.40 -7.20
N THR A 145 -12.72 -17.47 -5.87
CA THR A 145 -13.74 -18.17 -5.08
C THR A 145 -15.10 -17.48 -5.31
N PRO A 146 -16.12 -18.17 -5.85
CA PRO A 146 -17.43 -17.56 -6.03
C PRO A 146 -18.01 -17.11 -4.68
N VAL A 147 -18.45 -15.86 -4.60
CA VAL A 147 -19.25 -15.38 -3.46
C VAL A 147 -20.46 -16.29 -3.33
N PRO A 148 -20.70 -16.92 -2.16
CA PRO A 148 -21.90 -17.73 -1.96
C PRO A 148 -23.14 -16.87 -2.22
N GLN A 149 -23.94 -17.24 -3.22
CA GLN A 149 -25.20 -16.56 -3.45
C GLN A 149 -26.10 -16.82 -2.25
N VAL A 150 -26.47 -15.75 -1.54
CA VAL A 150 -27.47 -15.80 -0.48
C VAL A 150 -28.80 -16.11 -1.15
N THR A 151 -29.26 -17.35 -1.02
CA THR A 151 -30.61 -17.74 -1.43
C THR A 151 -31.59 -17.14 -0.44
N GLU A 152 -32.37 -16.14 -0.86
CA GLU A 152 -33.61 -15.78 -0.18
C GLU A 152 -34.67 -16.86 -0.51
N ASP A 153 -35.19 -17.51 0.53
CA ASP A 153 -36.39 -18.38 0.53
C ASP A 153 -37.61 -17.58 1.05
#